data_AF-A0A7T6XJT8-F1
#
_entry.id   AF-A0A7T6XJT8-F1
#
_cell.length_a   1.000
_cell.length_b   1.000
_cell.length_c   1.000
_cell.angle_alpha   90.00
_cell.angle_beta   90.00
_cell.angle_gamma   90.00
#
_symmetry.space_group_name_H-M   'P 1'
#
loop_
_entity.id
_entity.type
_entity.pdbx_description
1 polymer ?
#
loop_
_entity_poly.entity_id
_entity_poly.type
_entity_poly.pdbx_seq_one_letter_code
_entity_poly.pdbx_strand_id
1 'polypeptide(L)'
;MSPIPRHAVKLTQRIRSPTMRNLTLSLIEEATQKPDLAHFTIAILKNPSHTSHTDLTPRATALFATEEHFKNNKAQTAHIYHDEQGQ
;
A
#
# COMPACT_ATOMS: atom_id res chain seq x y z
N MET A 1 -3.64 17.03 4.71
CA MET A 1 -2.50 16.52 3.95
C MET A 1 -3.02 15.86 2.69
N SER A 2 -2.28 15.95 1.58
CA SER A 2 -2.69 15.34 0.32
C SER A 2 -2.35 13.84 0.31
N PRO A 3 -3.19 12.98 -0.29
CA PRO A 3 -2.90 11.55 -0.42
C PRO A 3 -1.59 11.32 -1.18
N ILE A 4 -0.93 10.20 -0.90
CA ILE A 4 0.35 9.87 -1.55
C ILE A 4 0.06 9.55 -3.02
N PRO A 5 0.65 10.29 -3.98
CA PRO A 5 0.35 10.08 -5.38
C PRO A 5 0.96 8.77 -5.88
N ARG A 6 0.29 8.11 -6.83
CA ARG A 6 0.68 6.77 -7.36
C ARG A 6 2.14 6.66 -7.78
N HIS A 7 2.71 7.73 -8.35
CA HIS A 7 4.10 7.74 -8.82
C HIS A 7 5.13 7.82 -7.69
N ALA A 8 4.73 8.26 -6.49
CA ALA A 8 5.59 8.31 -5.31
C ALA A 8 5.65 6.96 -4.57
N VAL A 9 4.72 6.03 -4.87
CA VAL A 9 4.71 4.70 -4.28
C VAL A 9 5.90 3.89 -4.82
N LYS A 10 6.77 3.47 -3.91
CA LYS A 10 7.92 2.62 -4.26
C LYS A 10 7.48 1.16 -4.32
N LEU A 11 7.86 0.46 -5.39
CA LEU A 11 7.61 -0.97 -5.54
C LEU A 11 8.87 -1.74 -5.14
N THR A 12 8.79 -2.65 -4.16
CA THR A 12 9.96 -3.49 -3.81
C THR A 12 10.17 -4.65 -4.77
N GLN A 13 9.15 -4.96 -5.59
CA GLN A 13 9.14 -6.08 -6.51
C GLN A 13 8.57 -5.66 -7.86
N ARG A 14 9.02 -6.32 -8.93
CA ARG A 14 8.47 -6.08 -10.27
C ARG A 14 7.14 -6.81 -10.41
N ILE A 15 6.07 -6.05 -10.60
CA ILE A 15 4.74 -6.60 -10.92
C ILE A 15 4.61 -6.74 -12.43
N ARG A 16 4.48 -7.98 -12.93
CA ARG A 16 4.35 -8.25 -14.37
C ARG A 16 2.97 -7.88 -14.91
N SER A 17 1.91 -8.07 -14.11
CA SER A 17 0.54 -7.73 -14.49
C SER A 17 0.30 -6.22 -14.32
N PRO A 18 0.03 -5.47 -15.40
CA PRO A 18 -0.25 -4.05 -15.32
C PRO A 18 -1.56 -3.78 -14.57
N THR A 19 -2.55 -4.65 -14.71
CA THR A 19 -3.84 -4.57 -14.01
C THR A 19 -3.64 -4.62 -12.50
N MET A 20 -2.91 -5.63 -12.01
CA MET A 20 -2.62 -5.77 -10.57
C MET A 20 -1.85 -4.56 -10.04
N ARG A 21 -0.86 -4.08 -10.80
CA ARG A 21 -0.08 -2.90 -10.43
C ARG A 21 -0.98 -1.67 -10.26
N ASN A 22 -1.85 -1.38 -11.22
CA ASN A 22 -2.72 -0.21 -11.17
C ASN A 22 -3.74 -0.32 -10.04
N LEU A 23 -4.28 -1.52 -9.81
CA LEU A 23 -5.18 -1.82 -8.70
C LEU A 23 -4.49 -1.55 -7.37
N THR A 24 -3.27 -2.06 -7.17
CA THR A 24 -2.57 -1.84 -5.89
C THR A 24 -2.20 -0.38 -5.64
N LEU A 25 -1.81 0.34 -6.70
CA LEU A 25 -1.51 1.76 -6.59
C LEU A 25 -2.76 2.58 -6.24
N SER A 26 -3.93 2.19 -6.78
CA SER A 26 -5.21 2.82 -6.45
C SER A 26 -5.62 2.55 -5.02
N LEU A 27 -5.48 1.30 -4.55
CA LEU A 27 -5.75 0.92 -3.16
C LEU A 27 -4.88 1.69 -2.16
N ILE A 28 -3.59 1.89 -2.47
CA ILE A 28 -2.68 2.67 -1.61
C ILE A 28 -3.09 4.14 -1.59
N GLU A 29 -3.39 4.71 -2.75
CA GLU A 29 -3.84 6.10 -2.86
C GLU A 29 -5.11 6.32 -2.03
N GLU A 30 -6.11 5.45 -2.14
CA GLU A 30 -7.34 5.49 -1.36
C GLU A 30 -7.09 5.27 0.14
N ALA A 31 -6.24 4.31 0.50
CA ALA A 31 -5.86 4.09 1.90
C ALA A 31 -5.24 5.35 2.53
N THR A 32 -4.43 6.10 1.77
CA THR A 32 -3.81 7.34 2.25
C THR A 32 -4.77 8.53 2.34
N GLN A 33 -5.99 8.41 1.84
CA GLN A 33 -7.05 9.39 2.10
C GLN A 33 -7.65 9.25 3.51
N LYS A 34 -7.54 8.06 4.11
CA LYS A 34 -8.05 7.82 5.47
C LYS A 34 -7.25 8.65 6.48
N PRO A 35 -7.89 9.30 7.47
CA PRO A 35 -7.22 10.18 8.42
C PRO A 35 -6.09 9.48 9.19
N ASP A 36 -6.25 8.18 9.45
CA ASP A 36 -5.27 7.35 10.14
C ASP A 36 -3.97 7.16 9.36
N LEU A 37 -3.99 7.27 8.04
CA LEU A 37 -2.83 7.07 7.16
C LEU A 37 -2.39 8.35 6.44
N ALA A 38 -3.19 9.41 6.48
CA ALA A 38 -2.95 10.68 5.79
C ALA A 38 -1.71 11.45 6.29
N HIS A 39 -1.17 11.08 7.45
CA HIS A 39 0.04 11.69 8.01
C HIS A 39 1.34 11.09 7.45
N PHE A 40 1.25 9.96 6.75
CA PHE A 40 2.40 9.33 6.11
C PHE A 40 2.73 10.01 4.78
N THR A 41 4.02 10.12 4.48
CA THR A 41 4.52 10.74 3.24
C THR A 41 5.17 9.73 2.31
N ILE A 42 5.58 8.57 2.84
CA ILE A 42 6.24 7.51 2.10
C ILE A 42 5.36 6.26 2.12
N ALA A 43 5.11 5.70 0.94
CA ALA A 43 4.47 4.41 0.77
C ALA A 43 5.37 3.46 -0.02
N ILE A 44 5.54 2.25 0.50
CA ILE A 44 6.33 1.19 -0.13
C ILE A 44 5.44 -0.05 -0.24
N LEU A 45 5.12 -0.46 -1.47
CA LEU A 45 4.39 -1.69 -1.69
C LEU A 45 5.31 -2.89 -1.50
N LYS A 46 4.97 -3.77 -0.55
CA LYS A 46 5.66 -5.05 -0.36
C LYS A 46 5.05 -6.16 -1.20
N ASN A 47 3.75 -6.39 -1.05
CA ASN A 47 3.03 -7.48 -1.72
C ASN A 47 1.71 -6.96 -2.30
N PRO A 48 1.44 -7.17 -3.61
CA PRO A 48 0.27 -6.61 -4.26
C PRO A 48 -1.05 -7.29 -3.90
N SER A 49 -1.06 -8.61 -3.77
CA SER A 49 -2.22 -9.35 -3.28
C SER A 49 -1.74 -10.65 -2.66
N HIS A 50 -2.13 -10.88 -1.41
CA HIS A 50 -1.77 -12.06 -0.64
C HIS A 50 -2.98 -12.53 0.17
N THR A 51 -3.31 -13.81 0.09
CA THR A 51 -4.31 -14.48 0.93
C THR A 51 -3.59 -15.30 1.99
N SER A 52 -4.04 -15.23 3.25
CA SER A 52 -3.51 -16.10 4.31
C SER A 52 -4.25 -17.43 4.31
N HIS A 53 -3.66 -18.48 4.87
CA HIS A 53 -4.36 -19.76 5.04
C HIS A 53 -5.58 -19.65 5.98
N THR A 54 -5.53 -18.70 6.91
CA THR A 54 -6.59 -18.44 7.90
C THR A 54 -7.56 -17.33 7.50
N ASP A 55 -7.20 -16.52 6.50
CA ASP A 55 -7.97 -15.37 6.04
C ASP A 55 -7.93 -15.35 4.51
N LEU A 56 -9.05 -15.75 3.93
CA LEU A 56 -9.24 -15.87 2.50
C LEU A 56 -9.43 -14.51 1.82
N THR A 57 -9.57 -13.44 2.60
CA THR A 57 -9.75 -12.08 2.06
C THR A 57 -8.43 -11.61 1.44
N PRO A 58 -8.39 -11.30 0.14
CA PRO A 58 -7.18 -10.82 -0.48
C PRO A 58 -6.79 -9.45 0.08
N ARG A 59 -5.48 -9.25 0.32
CA ARG A 59 -4.97 -7.99 0.85
C ARG A 59 -3.66 -7.56 0.19
N ALA A 60 -3.56 -6.26 -0.08
CA ALA A 60 -2.33 -5.61 -0.43
C ALA A 60 -1.59 -5.23 0.85
N THR A 61 -0.27 -5.45 0.90
CA THR A 61 0.55 -5.06 2.04
C THR A 61 1.47 -3.92 1.65
N ALA A 62 1.25 -2.77 2.28
CA ALA A 62 2.04 -1.57 2.10
C ALA A 62 2.72 -1.17 3.43
N LEU A 63 3.93 -0.62 3.31
CA LEU A 63 4.65 0.01 4.40
C LEU A 63 4.48 1.52 4.27
N PHE A 64 4.01 2.15 5.33
CA PHE A 64 3.86 3.59 5.43
C PHE A 64 4.87 4.17 6.42
N ALA A 65 5.45 5.31 6.10
CA ALA A 65 6.36 6.01 6.98
C ALA A 65 6.31 7.52 6.75
N THR A 66 6.64 8.28 7.79
CA THR A 66 7.05 9.68 7.63
C THR A 66 8.52 9.72 7.22
N GLU A 67 8.99 10.82 6.66
CA GLU A 67 10.40 10.96 6.27
C GLU A 67 11.36 10.73 7.45
N GLU A 68 11.00 11.24 8.63
CA GLU A 68 11.79 11.08 9.86
C GLU A 68 11.84 9.62 10.32
N HIS A 69 10.71 8.91 10.30
CA HIS A 69 10.66 7.50 10.66
C HIS A 69 11.42 6.65 9.64
N PHE A 70 11.29 6.95 8.35
CA PHE A 70 11.98 6.22 7.30
C PHE A 70 13.51 6.35 7.39
N LYS A 71 14.03 7.54 7.69
CA LYS A 71 15.47 7.75 7.96
C LYS A 71 16.00 6.90 9.12
N ASN A 72 15.14 6.60 10.09
CA ASN A 72 15.45 5.75 11.24
C ASN A 72 15.12 4.27 11.02
N ASN A 73 14.87 3.85 9.76
CA ASN A 73 14.45 2.48 9.40
C ASN A 73 13.16 2.02 10.11
N LYS A 74 12.27 2.95 10.47
CA LYS A 74 10.95 2.67 11.06
C LYS A 74 9.86 2.88 10.01
N ALA A 75 8.99 1.89 9.88
CA ALA A 75 7.81 1.96 9.02
C ALA A 75 6.66 1.17 9.66
N GLN A 76 5.43 1.62 9.45
CA GLN A 76 4.22 0.93 9.84
C GLN A 76 3.74 0.04 8.69
N THR A 77 3.37 -1.21 9.01
CA THR A 77 2.75 -2.11 8.03
C THR A 77 1.25 -1.91 8.04
N ALA A 78 0.66 -1.70 6.87
CA ALA A 78 -0.78 -1.67 6.68
C ALA A 78 -1.22 -2.77 5.73
N HIS A 79 -2.31 -3.43 6.10
CA HIS A 79 -2.99 -4.42 5.28
C HIS A 79 -4.25 -3.77 4.69
N ILE A 80 -4.25 -3.60 3.38
CA ILE A 80 -5.37 -3.03 2.63
C ILE A 80 -6.13 -4.20 2.02
N TYR A 81 -7.21 -4.60 2.69
CA TYR A 81 -8.12 -5.63 2.20
C TYR A 81 -8.86 -5.09 0.96
N HIS A 82 -9.03 -5.95 -0.03
CA HIS A 82 -9.79 -5.65 -1.24
C HIS A 82 -10.60 -6.87 -1.65
N ASP A 83 -11.70 -6.65 -2.36
CA ASP A 83 -12.49 -7.71 -2.97
C ASP A 83 -11.90 -8.19 -4.31
N GLU A 84 -12.57 -9.15 -4.97
CA GLU A 84 -12.17 -9.65 -6.31
C GLU A 84 -12.22 -8.57 -7.39
N GLN A 85 -12.93 -7.46 -7.16
CA GLN A 85 -13.01 -6.32 -8.06
C GLN A 85 -11.94 -5.26 -7.79
N GLY A 86 -11.19 -5.40 -6.69
CA GLY A 86 -10.15 -4.45 -6.28
C GLY A 86 -10.68 -3.21 -5.57
N GLN A 87 -11.86 -3.31 -4.95
CA GLN A 87 -12.46 -2.27 -4.10
C GLN A 87 -12.26 -2.57 -2.61
#